data_AF-A0A850C3B9-F1
#
_entry.id   AF-A0A850C3B9-F1
#
_cell.length_a   1.000
_cell.length_b   1.000
_cell.length_c   1.000
_cell.angle_alpha   90.00
_cell.angle_beta   90.00
_cell.angle_gamma   90.00
#
_symmetry.space_group_name_H-M   'P 1'
#
loop_
_entity.id
_entity.type
_entity.pdbx_description
1 polymer ?
#
loop_
_entity_poly.entity_id
_entity_poly.type
_entity_poly.pdbx_seq_one_letter_code
_entity_poly.pdbx_strand_id
1 'polypeptide(L)'
;FHVRVGDTLYVHGSTGGSMGLGARGPFPVTVSATVVDGLVFSKSWFHHSMNYRSVVVHAEARLVEDEDVRWSTFKALIDRFAEGRSERSREASEKENAMSALLAIPLEEVSIKQRSGGPVEEPEDEDLPFENGVANVRTLVTGRL
;
A
#
# COMPACT_ATOMS: atom_id res chain seq x y z
N PHE A 1 1.00 6.67 -4.86
CA PHE A 1 0.35 6.98 -3.57
C PHE A 1 -1.09 6.50 -3.61
N HIS A 2 -1.69 6.14 -2.47
CA HIS A 2 -3.06 5.62 -2.41
C HIS A 2 -3.79 6.11 -1.16
N VAL A 3 -5.12 6.04 -1.16
CA VAL A 3 -5.96 6.18 0.03
C VAL A 3 -7.06 5.14 -0.02
N ARG A 4 -7.44 4.59 1.14
CA ARG A 4 -8.64 3.75 1.27
C ARG A 4 -9.73 4.59 1.92
N VAL A 5 -10.90 4.66 1.28
CA VAL A 5 -12.11 5.28 1.83
C VAL A 5 -13.21 4.23 1.79
N GLY A 6 -13.70 3.81 2.97
CA GLY A 6 -14.58 2.64 3.07
C GLY A 6 -13.94 1.39 2.44
N ASP A 7 -14.66 0.77 1.52
CA ASP A 7 -14.26 -0.45 0.82
C ASP A 7 -13.69 -0.18 -0.59
N THR A 8 -13.22 1.05 -0.84
CA THR A 8 -12.59 1.44 -2.11
C THR A 8 -11.18 1.95 -1.87
N LEU A 9 -10.23 1.43 -2.65
CA LEU A 9 -8.87 1.94 -2.75
C LEU A 9 -8.79 2.90 -3.94
N TYR A 10 -8.23 4.09 -3.71
CA TYR A 10 -8.03 5.09 -4.74
C TYR A 10 -6.55 5.31 -5.03
N VAL A 11 -6.21 5.39 -6.31
CA VAL A 11 -4.87 5.73 -6.81
C VAL A 11 -5.01 6.78 -7.91
N HIS A 12 -4.02 7.65 -8.06
CA HIS A 12 -4.00 8.65 -9.13
C HIS A 12 -2.73 8.57 -9.97
N GLY A 13 -2.83 9.08 -11.20
CA GLY A 13 -1.72 9.20 -12.14
C GLY A 13 -2.04 10.24 -13.22
N SER A 14 -1.13 10.40 -14.19
CA SER A 14 -1.38 11.30 -15.33
C SER A 14 -2.52 10.79 -16.21
N THR A 15 -3.37 11.68 -16.70
CA THR A 15 -4.38 11.35 -17.72
C THR A 15 -3.78 10.85 -19.04
N GLY A 16 -2.54 11.24 -19.35
CA GLY A 16 -1.78 10.74 -20.51
C GLY A 16 -0.99 9.45 -20.22
N GLY A 17 -1.01 8.95 -18.98
CA GLY A 17 -0.35 7.70 -18.60
C GLY A 17 -1.20 6.46 -18.83
N SER A 18 -0.65 5.28 -18.55
CA SER A 18 -1.36 4.00 -18.70
C SER A 18 -2.67 3.94 -17.91
N MET A 19 -2.71 4.50 -16.69
CA MET A 19 -3.92 4.58 -15.88
C MET A 19 -5.00 5.43 -16.54
N GLY A 20 -4.65 6.62 -17.06
CA GLY A 20 -5.62 7.54 -17.66
C GLY A 20 -6.06 7.15 -19.07
N LEU A 21 -5.16 6.57 -19.87
CA LEU A 21 -5.49 6.08 -21.21
C LEU A 21 -6.21 4.73 -21.17
N GLY A 22 -5.77 3.82 -20.30
CA GLY A 22 -6.28 2.45 -20.20
C GLY A 22 -7.65 2.35 -19.54
N ALA A 23 -7.94 3.18 -18.53
CA ALA A 23 -9.21 3.14 -17.78
C ALA A 23 -10.43 3.73 -18.53
N ARG A 24 -10.31 3.96 -19.85
CA ARG A 24 -11.45 4.31 -20.73
C ARG A 24 -12.29 3.09 -21.14
N GLY A 25 -11.76 1.88 -20.90
CA GLY A 25 -12.46 0.61 -21.01
C GLY A 25 -12.19 -0.26 -19.79
N PRO A 26 -12.50 -1.57 -19.83
CA PRO A 26 -12.20 -2.50 -18.75
C PRO A 26 -10.73 -2.44 -18.37
N PHE A 27 -10.46 -2.21 -17.08
CA PHE A 27 -9.09 -2.02 -16.59
C PHE A 27 -8.82 -2.97 -15.41
N PRO A 28 -8.57 -4.26 -15.68
CA PRO A 28 -8.23 -5.22 -14.64
C PRO A 28 -6.88 -4.86 -14.01
N VAL A 29 -6.86 -4.83 -12.68
CA VAL A 29 -5.68 -4.50 -11.88
C VAL A 29 -5.42 -5.57 -10.84
N THR A 30 -4.15 -5.71 -10.49
CA THR A 30 -3.71 -6.39 -9.28
C THR A 30 -2.97 -5.41 -8.42
N VAL A 31 -3.44 -5.20 -7.18
CA VAL A 31 -2.75 -4.35 -6.21
C VAL A 31 -2.12 -5.24 -5.16
N SER A 32 -0.83 -5.05 -4.90
CA SER A 32 -0.15 -5.66 -3.78
C SER A 32 0.39 -4.58 -2.84
N ALA A 33 0.24 -4.82 -1.53
CA ALA A 33 0.85 -3.98 -0.50
C ALA A 33 1.41 -4.88 0.60
N THR A 34 2.63 -4.59 1.04
CA THR A 34 3.33 -5.35 2.08
C THR A 34 3.97 -4.40 3.07
N VAL A 35 3.77 -4.67 4.36
CA VAL A 35 4.51 -4.07 5.47
C VAL A 35 5.43 -5.12 6.04
N VAL A 36 6.73 -4.84 6.07
CA VAL A 36 7.73 -5.70 6.71
C VAL A 36 7.87 -5.26 8.17
N ASP A 37 7.56 -6.18 9.08
CA ASP A 37 7.57 -5.93 10.53
C ASP A 37 8.86 -6.45 11.20
N GLY A 38 9.57 -7.40 10.59
CA GLY A 38 10.84 -7.89 11.11
C GLY A 38 11.57 -8.87 10.19
N LEU A 39 12.89 -8.98 10.37
CA LEU A 39 13.72 -10.03 9.76
C LEU A 39 13.88 -11.18 10.76
N VAL A 40 13.65 -12.41 10.31
CA VAL A 40 13.77 -13.60 11.16
C VAL A 40 15.05 -14.35 10.83
N PHE A 41 15.90 -14.47 11.82
CA PHE A 41 17.17 -15.17 11.76
C PHE A 41 17.03 -16.54 12.43
N SER A 42 17.30 -17.60 11.67
CA SER A 42 17.31 -19.00 12.13
C SER A 42 18.75 -19.50 12.21
N LYS A 43 18.95 -20.65 12.85
CA LYS A 43 20.26 -21.33 12.90
C LYS A 43 20.63 -21.99 11.56
N SER A 44 19.64 -22.44 10.81
CA SER A 44 19.80 -22.97 9.45
C SER A 44 19.48 -21.92 8.39
N TRP A 45 20.29 -21.89 7.33
CA TRP A 45 20.11 -20.95 6.22
C TRP A 45 18.74 -21.07 5.55
N PHE A 46 18.12 -22.26 5.61
CA PHE A 46 16.83 -22.55 4.98
C PHE A 46 15.66 -21.88 5.71
N HIS A 47 15.76 -21.65 7.02
CA HIS A 47 14.65 -21.19 7.85
C HIS A 47 14.68 -19.67 8.12
N HIS A 48 15.62 -18.93 7.52
CA HIS A 48 15.56 -17.47 7.49
C HIS A 48 14.27 -16.98 6.83
N SER A 49 13.67 -15.93 7.39
CA SER A 49 12.39 -15.44 6.91
C SER A 49 12.15 -13.97 7.28
N MET A 50 10.91 -13.52 7.18
CA MET A 50 10.47 -12.19 7.61
C MET A 50 9.11 -12.27 8.30
N ASN A 51 8.89 -11.36 9.25
CA ASN A 51 7.55 -11.03 9.75
C ASN A 51 6.98 -9.92 8.88
N TYR A 52 5.76 -10.09 8.41
CA TYR A 52 5.12 -9.18 7.47
C TYR A 52 3.60 -9.29 7.51
N ARG A 53 2.95 -8.26 6.99
CA ARG A 53 1.52 -8.22 6.65
C ARG A 53 1.40 -7.84 5.18
N SER A 54 0.74 -8.65 4.39
CA SER A 54 0.59 -8.45 2.95
C SER A 54 -0.85 -8.64 2.52
N VAL A 55 -1.27 -7.85 1.54
CA VAL A 55 -2.56 -7.96 0.88
C VAL A 55 -2.35 -7.95 -0.63
N VAL A 56 -3.10 -8.80 -1.34
CA VAL A 56 -3.25 -8.82 -2.78
C VAL A 56 -4.73 -8.63 -3.11
N VAL A 57 -5.03 -7.71 -4.01
CA VAL A 57 -6.39 -7.39 -4.48
C VAL A 57 -6.43 -7.60 -5.98
N HIS A 58 -7.42 -8.34 -6.47
CA HIS A 58 -7.78 -8.38 -7.88
C HIS A 58 -9.08 -7.59 -8.07
N ALA A 59 -9.13 -6.72 -9.07
CA ALA A 59 -10.31 -5.90 -9.31
C ALA A 59 -10.33 -5.38 -10.74
N GLU A 60 -11.52 -5.00 -11.20
CA GLU A 60 -11.64 -4.08 -12.33
C GLU A 60 -11.66 -2.64 -11.77
N ALA A 61 -10.64 -1.85 -12.09
CA ALA A 61 -10.59 -0.47 -11.66
C ALA A 61 -11.42 0.42 -12.59
N ARG A 62 -12.04 1.44 -12.03
CA ARG A 62 -12.85 2.41 -12.77
C ARG A 62 -12.29 3.82 -12.65
N LEU A 63 -12.40 4.60 -13.72
CA LEU A 63 -12.11 6.03 -13.66
C LEU A 63 -13.16 6.73 -12.78
N VAL A 64 -12.71 7.66 -11.93
CA VAL A 64 -13.60 8.51 -11.15
C VAL A 64 -13.89 9.78 -11.94
N GLU A 65 -15.13 9.90 -12.39
CA GLU A 65 -15.64 11.05 -13.16
C GLU A 65 -16.40 12.05 -12.29
N ASP A 66 -17.06 11.58 -11.23
CA ASP A 66 -17.78 12.43 -10.28
C ASP A 66 -16.84 13.41 -9.59
N GLU A 67 -17.13 14.70 -9.72
CA GLU A 67 -16.26 15.78 -9.27
C GLU A 67 -16.13 15.83 -7.74
N ASP A 68 -17.24 15.63 -7.01
CA ASP A 68 -17.25 15.65 -5.54
C ASP A 68 -16.45 14.49 -4.96
N VAL A 69 -16.56 13.30 -5.56
CA VAL A 69 -15.76 12.13 -5.19
C VAL A 69 -14.28 12.39 -5.48
N ARG A 70 -13.94 13.04 -6.60
CA ARG A 70 -12.55 13.39 -6.92
C ARG A 70 -11.95 14.34 -5.89
N TRP A 71 -12.63 15.44 -5.58
CA TRP A 71 -12.13 16.45 -4.64
C TRP A 71 -11.98 15.89 -3.23
N SER A 72 -13.00 15.19 -2.74
CA SER A 72 -12.95 14.54 -1.42
C SER A 72 -11.84 13.47 -1.34
N THR A 73 -11.60 12.72 -2.42
CA THR A 73 -10.51 11.74 -2.48
C THR A 73 -9.13 12.40 -2.49
N PHE A 74 -8.94 13.49 -3.24
CA PHE A 74 -7.67 14.23 -3.20
C PHE A 74 -7.40 14.82 -1.82
N LYS A 75 -8.41 15.37 -1.15
CA LYS A 75 -8.28 15.79 0.25
C LYS A 75 -7.86 14.62 1.16
N ALA A 76 -8.55 13.48 1.06
CA ALA A 76 -8.23 12.28 1.84
C ALA A 76 -6.83 11.73 1.57
N LEU A 77 -6.36 11.77 0.31
CA LEU A 77 -5.00 11.40 -0.06
C LEU A 77 -3.97 12.26 0.69
N ILE A 78 -4.16 13.57 0.71
CA ILE A 78 -3.23 14.50 1.37
C ILE A 78 -3.27 14.31 2.89
N ASP A 79 -4.46 14.21 3.47
CA ASP A 79 -4.63 14.06 4.92
C ASP A 79 -4.14 12.70 5.44
N ARG A 80 -4.12 11.65 4.60
CA ARG A 80 -3.48 10.37 4.92
C ARG A 80 -1.98 10.51 5.22
N PHE A 81 -1.29 11.47 4.61
CA PHE A 81 0.15 11.68 4.85
C PHE A 81 0.41 12.52 6.09
N ALA A 82 -0.39 13.57 6.27
CA ALA A 82 -0.30 14.44 7.41
C ALA A 82 -1.69 14.98 7.69
N GLU A 83 -2.22 14.65 8.85
CA GLU A 83 -3.54 15.09 9.29
C GLU A 83 -3.65 16.62 9.20
N GLY A 84 -4.76 17.10 8.63
CA GLY A 84 -5.02 18.52 8.37
C GLY A 84 -4.03 19.17 7.39
N ARG A 85 -3.27 18.41 6.60
CA ARG A 85 -2.34 18.98 5.61
C ARG A 85 -3.07 19.65 4.47
N SER A 86 -4.21 19.09 4.05
CA SER A 86 -5.02 19.61 2.96
C SER A 86 -5.47 21.05 3.22
N GLU A 87 -5.84 21.38 4.46
CA GLU A 87 -6.26 22.71 4.89
C GLU A 87 -5.10 23.73 4.98
N ARG A 88 -3.86 23.23 5.01
CA ARG A 88 -2.63 24.04 5.02
C ARG A 88 -2.00 24.15 3.64
N SER A 89 -2.70 23.73 2.59
CA SER A 89 -2.35 23.87 1.19
C SER A 89 -3.57 24.37 0.43
N ARG A 90 -3.38 25.05 -0.72
CA ARG A 90 -4.51 25.32 -1.60
C ARG A 90 -5.03 24.02 -2.22
N GLU A 91 -6.30 24.03 -2.59
CA GLU A 91 -6.86 23.01 -3.48
C GLU A 91 -6.16 23.02 -4.85
N ALA A 92 -6.29 21.92 -5.58
CA ALA A 92 -5.83 21.88 -6.96
C ALA A 92 -6.66 22.85 -7.82
N SER A 93 -6.05 23.45 -8.82
CA SER A 93 -6.79 24.17 -9.86
C SER A 93 -7.53 23.17 -10.76
N GLU A 94 -8.54 23.65 -11.49
CA GLU A 94 -9.25 22.85 -12.50
C GLU A 94 -8.28 22.21 -13.51
N LYS A 95 -7.24 22.94 -13.91
CA LYS A 95 -6.19 22.44 -14.81
C LYS A 95 -5.42 21.27 -14.18
N GLU A 96 -4.99 21.40 -12.93
CA GLU A 96 -4.28 20.32 -12.21
C GLU A 96 -5.17 19.10 -12.01
N ASN A 97 -6.44 19.30 -11.70
CA ASN A 97 -7.44 18.24 -11.59
C ASN A 97 -7.62 17.50 -12.95
N ALA A 98 -7.78 18.25 -14.05
CA ALA A 98 -7.98 17.70 -15.39
C ALA A 98 -6.77 16.91 -15.93
N MET A 99 -5.56 17.18 -15.44
CA MET A 99 -4.35 16.43 -15.78
C MET A 99 -4.18 15.13 -14.96
N SER A 100 -5.07 14.90 -13.98
CA SER A 100 -4.98 13.78 -13.04
C SER A 100 -6.09 12.75 -13.29
N ALA A 101 -5.72 11.54 -13.69
CA ALA A 101 -6.62 10.39 -13.67
C ALA A 101 -6.70 9.86 -12.24
N LEU A 102 -7.92 9.60 -11.76
CA LEU A 102 -8.17 9.00 -10.45
C LEU A 102 -8.91 7.69 -10.68
N LEU A 103 -8.34 6.59 -10.18
CA LEU A 103 -8.94 5.27 -10.28
C LEU A 103 -9.50 4.84 -8.93
N ALA A 104 -10.72 4.30 -8.96
CA ALA A 104 -11.34 3.59 -7.85
C ALA A 104 -11.19 2.09 -8.07
N ILE A 105 -10.72 1.39 -7.04
CA ILE A 105 -10.45 -0.04 -7.03
C ILE A 105 -11.31 -0.64 -5.91
N PRO A 106 -12.39 -1.37 -6.23
CA PRO A 106 -13.21 -2.03 -5.21
C PRO A 106 -12.39 -3.10 -4.49
N LEU A 107 -12.55 -3.19 -3.17
CA LEU A 107 -11.86 -4.16 -2.31
C LEU A 107 -12.73 -5.40 -2.06
N GLU A 108 -13.13 -6.08 -3.13
CA GLU A 108 -14.02 -7.25 -3.07
C GLU A 108 -13.24 -8.57 -3.10
N GLU A 109 -12.38 -8.78 -4.10
CA GLU A 109 -11.53 -9.96 -4.21
C GLU A 109 -10.16 -9.71 -3.57
N VAL A 110 -10.04 -10.08 -2.29
CA VAL A 110 -8.89 -9.75 -1.45
C VAL A 110 -8.29 -11.01 -0.81
N SER A 111 -6.97 -11.17 -0.92
CA SER A 111 -6.20 -12.20 -0.23
C SER A 111 -5.20 -11.55 0.72
N ILE A 112 -5.11 -12.05 1.95
CA ILE A 112 -4.25 -11.53 3.01
C ILE A 112 -3.31 -12.63 3.48
N LYS A 113 -2.03 -12.28 3.69
CA LYS A 113 -1.05 -13.16 4.31
C LYS A 113 -0.28 -12.40 5.40
N GLN A 114 -0.17 -13.03 6.56
CA GLN A 114 0.59 -12.49 7.68
C GLN A 114 1.53 -13.55 8.25
N ARG A 115 2.72 -13.12 8.66
CA ARG A 115 3.65 -13.91 9.46
C ARG A 115 4.17 -13.06 10.61
N SER A 116 4.21 -13.63 11.81
CA SER A 116 4.77 -13.04 13.03
C SER A 116 5.46 -14.12 13.87
N GLY A 117 6.32 -13.72 14.80
CA GLY A 117 7.01 -14.63 15.71
C GLY A 117 8.48 -14.87 15.37
N GLY A 118 9.10 -15.79 16.11
CA GLY A 118 10.52 -16.15 15.98
C GLY A 118 10.83 -17.07 14.79
N PRO A 119 12.10 -17.50 14.67
CA PRO A 119 12.46 -18.66 13.86
C PRO A 119 11.79 -19.92 14.40
N VAL A 120 11.58 -20.90 13.53
CA VAL A 120 11.17 -22.26 13.90
C VAL A 120 12.33 -23.15 13.48
N GLU A 121 13.08 -23.65 14.46
CA GLU A 121 14.20 -24.56 14.21
C GLU A 121 13.70 -26.00 14.12
N GLU A 122 14.36 -26.80 13.30
CA GLU A 122 14.19 -28.25 13.35
C GLU A 122 14.89 -28.82 14.58
N PRO A 123 14.45 -29.96 15.13
CA PRO A 123 15.06 -30.55 16.33
C PRO A 123 16.57 -30.77 16.23
N GLU A 124 17.09 -31.07 15.03
CA GLU A 124 18.53 -31.28 14.80
C GLU A 124 19.35 -29.98 14.85
N ASP A 125 18.70 -28.83 14.68
CA ASP A 125 19.35 -27.51 14.64
C ASP A 125 19.43 -26.86 16.04
N GLU A 126 18.71 -27.38 17.04
CA GLU A 126 18.58 -26.76 18.36
C GLU A 126 19.92 -26.61 19.10
N ASP A 127 20.83 -27.57 18.96
CA ASP A 127 22.14 -27.54 19.62
C ASP A 127 23.24 -26.83 18.82
N LEU A 128 22.91 -26.28 17.63
CA LEU A 128 23.89 -25.54 16.83
C LEU A 128 24.34 -24.26 17.54
N PRO A 129 25.64 -23.90 17.49
CA PRO A 129 26.19 -22.75 18.22
C PRO A 129 25.93 -21.41 17.49
N PHE A 130 24.79 -21.27 16.81
CA PHE A 130 24.40 -20.07 16.08
C PHE A 130 23.29 -19.32 16.82
N GLU A 131 23.35 -17.99 16.80
CA GLU A 131 22.30 -17.14 17.35
C GLU A 131 21.08 -17.09 16.41
N ASN A 132 19.89 -17.04 16.99
CA ASN A 132 18.64 -16.89 16.27
C ASN A 132 17.77 -15.81 16.91
N GLY A 133 16.74 -15.35 16.20
CA GLY A 133 15.84 -14.32 16.71
C GLY A 133 15.20 -13.45 15.64
N VAL A 134 14.71 -12.28 16.06
CA VAL A 134 13.99 -11.34 15.19
C VAL A 134 14.57 -9.94 15.33
N ALA A 135 15.01 -9.35 14.22
CA ALA A 135 15.29 -7.92 14.15
C ALA A 135 14.04 -7.16 13.70
N ASN A 136 13.53 -6.27 14.55
CA ASN A 136 12.35 -5.48 14.23
C ASN A 136 12.63 -4.48 13.09
N VAL A 137 11.72 -4.41 12.12
CA VAL A 137 11.75 -3.43 11.03
C VAL A 137 10.68 -2.39 11.28
N ARG A 138 11.04 -1.10 11.20
CA ARG A 138 10.11 0.02 11.33
C ARG A 138 10.40 1.06 10.27
N THR A 139 9.36 1.59 9.64
CA THR A 139 9.45 2.78 8.78
C THR A 139 9.33 4.02 9.66
N LEU A 140 10.33 4.90 9.59
CA LEU A 140 10.35 6.16 10.31
C LEU A 140 10.29 7.31 9.31
N VAL A 141 9.35 8.23 9.51
CA VAL A 141 9.30 9.50 8.78
C VAL A 141 9.91 10.56 9.68
N THR A 142 11.00 11.19 9.25
CA THR A 142 11.74 12.20 10.02
C THR A 142 11.88 13.49 9.23
N GLY A 143 11.90 14.63 9.91
CA GLY A 143 12.01 15.97 9.31
C GLY A 143 10.99 16.94 9.88
N ARG A 144 11.04 18.21 9.45
CA ARG A 144 9.99 19.19 9.72
C ARG A 144 9.24 19.50 8.41
N LEU A 145 7.92 19.60 8.51
CA LEU A 145 7.05 20.16 7.47
C LEU A 145 7.12 21.69 7.48
#